data_AF-A0A7K2VFT0-F1
#
_entry.id   AF-A0A7K2VFT0-F1
#
_cell.length_a   1.000
_cell.length_b   1.000
_cell.length_c   1.000
_cell.angle_alpha   90.00
_cell.angle_beta   90.00
_cell.angle_gamma   90.00
#
_symmetry.space_group_name_H-M   'P 1'
#
loop_
_entity.id
_entity.type
_entity.pdbx_description
1 polymer ?
#
loop_
_entity_poly.entity_id
_entity_poly.type
_entity_poly.pdbx_seq_one_letter_code
_entity_poly.pdbx_strand_id
1 'polypeptide(L)'
;RDTLLHLTLAGLCGSASLAAQYAAVRAGVNDLLDCIPLLVRNLEHSQRQHTALVEAVLDRDADAAREIAREHCAGTAALLRGFLA
;
A
#
# COMPACT_ATOMS: atom_id res chain seq x y z
N ARG A 1 10.16 4.86 2.00
CA ARG A 1 9.13 5.93 2.01
C ARG A 1 7.73 5.32 1.97
N ASP A 2 7.49 4.38 1.07
CA ASP A 2 6.21 3.67 0.95
C ASP A 2 5.73 3.00 2.26
N THR A 3 6.55 2.13 2.86
CA THR A 3 6.22 1.49 4.15
C THR A 3 5.81 2.48 5.24
N LEU A 4 6.48 3.63 5.35
CA LEU A 4 6.13 4.64 6.36
C LEU A 4 4.72 5.22 6.12
N LEU A 5 4.36 5.49 4.87
CA LEU A 5 3.03 5.97 4.52
C LEU A 5 1.94 4.99 4.98
N HIS A 6 2.11 3.70 4.66
CA HIS A 6 1.15 2.69 5.06
C HIS A 6 1.05 2.53 6.59
N LEU A 7 2.18 2.57 7.29
CA LEU A 7 2.20 2.50 8.76
C LEU A 7 1.54 3.72 9.40
N THR A 8 1.73 4.92 8.83
CA THR A 8 1.02 6.13 9.27
C THR A 8 -0.48 5.96 9.11
N LEU A 9 -0.96 5.51 7.95
CA LEU A 9 -2.39 5.28 7.71
C LEU A 9 -2.98 4.25 8.69
N ALA A 10 -2.28 3.13 8.93
CA ALA A 10 -2.71 2.13 9.90
C ALA A 10 -2.72 2.68 11.34
N GLY A 11 -1.76 3.54 11.69
CA GLY A 11 -1.69 4.20 12.99
C GLY A 11 -2.85 5.16 13.25
N LEU A 12 -3.36 5.84 12.21
CA LEU A 12 -4.51 6.75 12.32
C LEU A 12 -5.81 6.04 12.74
N CYS A 13 -5.90 4.71 12.60
CA CYS A 13 -7.03 3.94 13.07
C CYS A 13 -7.12 3.83 14.60
N GLY A 14 -6.09 4.26 15.34
CA GLY A 14 -6.09 4.27 16.82
C GLY A 14 -5.98 2.89 17.48
N SER A 15 -5.74 1.82 16.70
CA SER A 15 -5.61 0.46 17.21
C SER A 15 -4.17 -0.05 17.10
N ALA A 16 -3.50 -0.20 18.24
CA ALA A 16 -2.13 -0.72 18.31
C ALA A 16 -2.02 -2.15 17.75
N SER A 17 -3.02 -3.01 18.00
CA SER A 17 -3.03 -4.37 17.49
C SER A 17 -3.20 -4.42 15.96
N LEU A 18 -3.97 -3.50 15.38
CA LEU A 18 -4.10 -3.37 13.93
C LEU A 18 -2.79 -2.89 13.31
N ALA A 19 -2.18 -1.84 13.85
CA ALA A 19 -0.93 -1.29 13.35
C ALA A 19 0.20 -2.33 13.39
N ALA A 20 0.30 -3.12 14.47
CA ALA A 20 1.29 -4.19 14.59
C ALA A 20 1.09 -5.31 13.55
N GLN A 21 -0.15 -5.77 13.37
CA GLN A 21 -0.46 -6.80 12.36
C GLN A 21 -0.19 -6.28 10.94
N TYR A 22 -0.56 -5.02 10.67
CA TYR A 22 -0.28 -4.39 9.38
C TYR A 22 1.23 -4.32 9.10
N ALA A 23 2.03 -3.93 10.10
CA ALA A 23 3.49 -3.87 9.97
C ALA A 23 4.10 -5.23 9.62
N ALA A 24 3.64 -6.31 10.27
CA ALA A 24 4.08 -7.66 9.97
C ALA A 24 3.75 -8.09 8.53
N VAL A 25 2.51 -7.83 8.08
CA VAL A 25 2.10 -8.11 6.68
C VAL A 25 2.92 -7.29 5.70
N ARG A 26 3.14 -6.00 5.98
CA ARG A 26 3.89 -5.09 5.11
C ARG A 26 5.37 -5.49 4.99
N ALA A 27 5.97 -6.00 6.06
CA ALA A 27 7.31 -6.56 6.02
C ALA A 27 7.38 -7.76 5.05
N GLY A 28 6.46 -8.72 5.18
CA GLY A 28 6.40 -9.86 4.26
C GLY A 28 6.15 -9.46 2.80
N VAL A 29 5.30 -8.45 2.56
CA VAL A 29 5.10 -7.93 1.19
C VAL A 29 6.37 -7.26 0.65
N ASN A 30 7.13 -6.53 1.47
CA ASN A 30 8.41 -5.96 1.06
C ASN A 30 9.42 -7.05 0.69
N ASP A 31 9.52 -8.13 1.50
CA ASP A 31 10.42 -9.25 1.21
C ASP A 31 10.11 -9.88 -0.17
N LEU A 32 8.82 -10.01 -0.51
CA LEU A 32 8.40 -10.51 -1.83
C LEU A 32 8.71 -9.51 -2.96
N LEU A 33 8.54 -8.21 -2.71
CA LEU A 33 8.86 -7.17 -3.68
C LEU A 33 10.37 -7.05 -3.94
N ASP A 34 11.20 -7.34 -2.95
CA ASP A 34 12.66 -7.37 -3.10
C ASP A 34 13.15 -8.52 -4.00
N CYS A 35 12.30 -9.53 -4.25
CA CYS A 35 12.60 -10.63 -5.17
C CYS A 35 12.34 -10.30 -6.65
N ILE A 36 11.72 -9.17 -6.98
CA ILE A 36 11.30 -8.85 -8.36
C ILE A 36 12.07 -7.65 -8.93
N PRO A 37 12.22 -7.52 -10.27
CA PRO A 37 12.84 -6.35 -10.87
C PRO A 37 12.07 -5.07 -10.56
N LEU A 38 12.81 -3.99 -10.30
CA LEU A 38 12.23 -2.67 -10.10
C LEU A 38 11.64 -2.15 -11.43
N LEU A 39 10.31 -1.99 -11.46
CA LEU A 39 9.60 -1.46 -12.60
C LEU A 39 9.24 0.01 -12.37
N VAL A 40 9.98 0.93 -13.01
CA VAL A 40 9.81 2.38 -12.84
C VAL A 40 8.37 2.83 -13.04
N ARG A 41 7.70 2.35 -14.09
CA ARG A 41 6.30 2.69 -14.37
C ARG A 41 5.33 2.22 -13.28
N ASN A 42 5.62 1.07 -12.65
CA ASN A 42 4.83 0.58 -11.53
C ASN A 42 5.03 1.47 -10.29
N LEU A 43 6.27 1.89 -10.03
CA LEU A 43 6.55 2.83 -8.93
C LEU A 43 5.84 4.16 -9.14
N GLU A 44 5.89 4.74 -10.33
CA GLU A 44 5.18 5.99 -10.64
C GLU A 44 3.67 5.86 -10.44
N HIS A 45 3.08 4.74 -10.85
CA HIS A 45 1.67 4.48 -10.66
C HIS A 45 1.31 4.35 -9.18
N SER A 46 2.08 3.54 -8.44
CA SER A 46 1.94 3.36 -7.00
C SER A 46 2.05 4.69 -6.25
N GLN A 47 3.03 5.54 -6.61
CA GLN A 47 3.18 6.86 -6.02
C GLN A 47 1.98 7.78 -6.29
N ARG A 48 1.36 7.74 -7.48
CA ARG A 48 0.13 8.48 -7.75
C ARG A 48 -1.04 7.98 -6.91
N GLN A 49 -1.18 6.66 -6.76
CA GLN A 49 -2.21 6.07 -5.89
C GLN A 49 -2.00 6.47 -4.42
N HIS A 50 -0.76 6.55 -3.95
CA HIS A 50 -0.46 7.03 -2.60
C HIS A 50 -0.87 8.48 -2.39
N THR A 51 -0.58 9.37 -3.34
CA THR A 51 -1.02 10.76 -3.27
C THR A 51 -2.54 10.85 -3.23
N ALA A 52 -3.24 10.16 -4.14
CA ALA A 52 -4.70 10.15 -4.19
C ALA A 52 -5.33 9.58 -2.91
N LEU A 53 -4.72 8.55 -2.32
CA LEU A 53 -5.17 7.97 -1.05
C LEU A 53 -5.04 8.97 0.10
N VAL A 54 -3.92 9.69 0.18
CA VAL A 54 -3.71 10.72 1.20
C VAL A 54 -4.71 11.85 1.04
N GLU A 55 -4.96 12.31 -0.19
CA GLU A 55 -5.96 13.34 -0.50
C GLU A 55 -7.36 12.89 -0.04
N ALA A 56 -7.81 11.69 -0.41
CA ALA A 56 -9.11 11.16 0.02
C ALA A 56 -9.24 11.06 1.55
N VAL A 57 -8.16 10.66 2.25
CA VAL A 57 -8.14 10.60 3.72
C VAL A 57 -8.25 11.99 4.35
N LEU A 58 -7.55 12.98 3.81
CA LEU A 58 -7.61 14.37 4.29
C LEU A 58 -8.99 14.99 4.05
N ASP A 59 -9.59 14.70 2.89
CA ASP A 59 -10.94 15.15 2.51
C ASP A 59 -12.06 14.39 3.24
N ARG A 60 -11.72 13.38 4.05
CA ARG A 60 -12.65 12.49 4.75
C ARG A 60 -13.56 11.69 3.81
N ASP A 61 -13.14 11.47 2.57
CA ASP A 61 -13.82 10.60 1.62
C ASP A 61 -13.41 9.14 1.85
N ALA A 62 -14.18 8.46 2.72
CA ALA A 62 -13.91 7.08 3.10
C ALA A 62 -14.12 6.08 1.95
N ASP A 63 -15.00 6.39 0.99
CA ASP A 63 -15.31 5.50 -0.11
C ASP A 63 -14.22 5.57 -1.18
N ALA A 64 -13.77 6.77 -1.54
CA ALA A 64 -12.62 6.94 -2.43
C ALA A 64 -11.35 6.35 -1.83
N ALA A 65 -11.06 6.61 -0.54
CA ALA A 65 -9.90 6.05 0.13
C ALA A 65 -9.92 4.51 0.12
N ARG A 66 -11.10 3.91 0.33
CA ARG A 66 -11.26 2.46 0.29
C ARG A 66 -11.03 1.88 -1.10
N GLU A 67 -11.57 2.52 -2.13
CA GLU A 67 -11.42 2.04 -3.50
C GLU A 67 -9.96 2.11 -3.95
N ILE A 68 -9.31 3.26 -3.77
CA ILE A 68 -7.90 3.46 -4.10
C ILE A 68 -7.01 2.44 -3.39
N ALA A 69 -7.23 2.20 -2.10
CA ALA A 69 -6.46 1.22 -1.34
C ALA A 69 -6.65 -0.21 -1.84
N ARG A 70 -7.87 -0.58 -2.27
CA ARG A 70 -8.16 -1.90 -2.85
C ARG A 70 -7.51 -2.09 -4.22
N GLU A 71 -7.63 -1.10 -5.10
CA GLU A 71 -6.97 -1.13 -6.40
C GLU A 71 -5.44 -1.24 -6.26
N HIS A 72 -4.86 -0.47 -5.35
CA HIS A 72 -3.43 -0.52 -5.06
C HIS A 72 -2.98 -1.91 -4.58
N CYS A 73 -3.74 -2.52 -3.65
CA CYS A 73 -3.47 -3.88 -3.16
C CYS A 73 -3.59 -4.92 -4.29
N ALA A 74 -4.65 -4.82 -5.10
CA ALA A 74 -4.87 -5.71 -6.24
C ALA A 74 -3.73 -5.61 -7.28
N GLY A 75 -3.29 -4.39 -7.58
CA GLY A 75 -2.15 -4.12 -8.48
C GLY A 75 -0.85 -4.73 -7.97
N THR A 76 -0.54 -4.54 -6.68
CA THR A 76 0.63 -5.16 -6.03
C THR A 76 0.56 -6.68 -6.09
N ALA A 77 -0.60 -7.27 -5.80
CA ALA A 77 -0.78 -8.71 -5.85
C ALA A 77 -0.68 -9.27 -7.28
N ALA A 78 -1.19 -8.55 -8.28
CA ALA A 78 -1.07 -8.93 -9.69
C ALA A 78 0.40 -8.88 -10.14
N LEU A 79 1.14 -7.86 -9.73
CA LEU A 79 2.58 -7.74 -9.99
C LEU A 79 3.36 -8.92 -9.40
N LEU A 80 3.18 -9.20 -8.11
CA LEU A 80 3.86 -10.29 -7.43
C LEU A 80 3.56 -11.64 -8.09
N ARG A 81 2.29 -11.93 -8.40
CA ARG A 81 1.91 -13.14 -9.15
C ARG A 81 2.51 -13.18 -10.56
N GLY A 82 2.70 -12.04 -11.22
CA GLY A 82 3.29 -12.00 -12.55
C GLY A 82 4.77 -12.37 -12.60
N PHE A 83 5.50 -12.18 -11.49
CA PHE A 83 6.95 -12.43 -11.41
C PHE A 83 7.35 -13.65 -10.58
N LEU A 84 6.54 -14.06 -9.61
CA LEU A 84 6.84 -15.12 -8.65
C LEU A 84 6.04 -16.42 -8.87
N ALA A 85 5.15 -16.46 -9.87
CA ALA A 85 4.39 -17.65 -10.23
C ALA A 85 5.22 -18.67 -11.02
#